data_AF-A0A7Z9WKM8-F1
#
_entry.id   AF-A0A7Z9WKM8-F1
#
_cell.length_a   1.000
_cell.length_b   1.000
_cell.length_c   1.000
_cell.angle_alpha   90.00
_cell.angle_beta   90.00
_cell.angle_gamma   90.00
#
_symmetry.space_group_name_H-M   'P 1'
#
loop_
_entity.id
_entity.type
_entity.pdbx_description
1 polymer ?
#
loop_
_entity_poly.entity_id
_entity_poly.type
_entity_poly.pdbx_seq_one_letter_code
_entity_poly.pdbx_strand_id
1 'polypeptide(L)'
;MIEGYYLESTDGLLFAVKGLVHPPGAVVAYLRYVPDPDGDREREGVRYRRLYGFAEQEEVLRKRCPACLFDDPVFGETLQGVPRGRIRRVYDP
;
A
#
# COMPACT_ATOMS: atom_id res chain seq x y z
N MET A 1 -1.59 10.78 -9.41
CA MET A 1 -1.27 10.83 -7.97
C MET A 1 0.20 11.14 -7.88
N ILE A 2 0.65 11.88 -6.88
CA ILE A 2 2.02 12.42 -6.85
C ILE A 2 2.88 11.55 -5.94
N GLU A 3 4.13 11.31 -6.34
CA GLU A 3 5.10 10.63 -5.49
C GLU A 3 5.28 11.40 -4.16
N GLY A 4 5.37 10.65 -3.06
CA GLY A 4 5.44 11.22 -1.71
C GLY A 4 4.10 11.22 -0.96
N TYR A 5 2.98 11.07 -1.68
CA TYR A 5 1.66 10.92 -1.07
C TYR A 5 1.52 9.56 -0.38
N TYR A 6 0.57 9.48 0.55
CA TYR A 6 0.15 8.21 1.14
C TYR A 6 -1.29 7.86 0.78
N LEU A 7 -1.58 6.57 0.65
CA LEU A 7 -2.91 6.02 0.43
C LEU A 7 -3.31 5.14 1.59
N GLU A 8 -4.56 5.25 2.01
CA GLU A 8 -5.21 4.30 2.90
C GLU A 8 -6.15 3.43 2.10
N SER A 9 -6.01 2.11 2.21
CA SER A 9 -6.98 1.19 1.64
C SER A 9 -8.23 1.07 2.53
N THR A 10 -9.30 0.50 1.99
CA THR A 10 -10.50 0.12 2.75
C THR A 10 -10.20 -0.83 3.92
N ASP A 11 -9.08 -1.55 3.86
CA ASP A 11 -8.63 -2.49 4.89
C ASP A 11 -7.72 -1.81 5.96
N GLY A 12 -7.58 -0.48 5.90
CA GLY A 12 -6.74 0.32 6.78
C GLY A 12 -5.24 0.19 6.50
N LEU A 13 -4.84 -0.38 5.37
CA LEU A 13 -3.42 -0.49 5.01
C LEU A 13 -2.91 0.85 4.46
N LEU A 14 -1.71 1.28 4.87
CA LEU A 14 -1.12 2.54 4.40
C LEU A 14 0.02 2.29 3.42
N PHE A 15 -0.08 2.90 2.25
CA PHE A 15 0.86 2.76 1.14
C PHE A 15 1.51 4.09 0.81
N ALA A 16 2.80 4.09 0.48
CA ALA A 16 3.48 5.25 -0.08
C ALA A 16 3.42 5.20 -1.61
N VAL A 17 2.89 6.25 -2.25
CA VAL A 17 2.80 6.36 -3.71
C VAL A 17 4.20 6.41 -4.31
N LYS A 18 4.42 5.65 -5.39
CA LYS A 18 5.69 5.57 -6.10
C LYS A 18 5.51 5.73 -7.60
N GLY A 19 6.49 6.41 -8.22
CA GLY A 19 6.49 6.65 -9.66
C GLY A 19 5.48 7.71 -10.09
N LEU A 20 5.62 8.13 -11.35
CA LEU A 20 4.77 9.16 -11.98
C LEU A 20 3.70 8.58 -12.89
N VAL A 21 3.87 7.32 -13.31
CA VAL A 21 2.97 6.61 -14.21
C VAL A 21 2.25 5.53 -13.42
N HIS A 22 0.93 5.45 -13.57
CA HIS A 22 0.11 4.44 -12.91
C HIS A 22 -0.82 3.78 -13.92
N PRO A 23 -1.11 2.47 -13.76
CA PRO A 23 -2.14 1.80 -14.53
C PRO A 23 -3.49 2.51 -14.42
N PRO A 24 -4.37 2.46 -15.44
CA PRO A 24 -5.67 3.14 -15.40
C PRO A 24 -6.52 2.78 -14.16
N GLY A 25 -6.49 1.53 -13.73
CA GLY A 25 -7.30 1.01 -12.62
C GLY A 25 -6.65 1.03 -11.23
N ALA A 26 -5.37 1.37 -11.11
CA ALA A 26 -4.64 1.26 -9.86
C ALA A 26 -3.64 2.41 -9.67
N VAL A 27 -3.13 2.57 -8.46
CA VAL A 27 -2.04 3.50 -8.16
C VAL A 27 -0.85 2.71 -7.67
N VAL A 28 0.30 2.87 -8.31
CA VAL A 28 1.54 2.21 -7.87
C VAL A 28 1.94 2.80 -6.53
N ALA A 29 1.91 1.95 -5.50
CA ALA A 29 2.14 2.37 -4.12
C ALA A 29 2.55 1.16 -3.28
N TYR A 30 3.56 1.34 -2.43
CA TYR A 30 4.15 0.26 -1.64
C TYR A 30 3.69 0.31 -0.20
N LEU A 31 3.31 -0.85 0.33
CA LEU A 31 2.83 -0.99 1.70
C LEU A 31 3.91 -0.55 2.69
N ARG A 32 3.55 0.36 3.59
CA ARG A 32 4.44 0.89 4.62
C ARG A 32 3.95 0.60 6.02
N TYR A 33 2.64 0.66 6.25
CA TYR A 33 2.08 0.42 7.58
C TYR A 33 0.86 -0.46 7.52
N VAL A 34 0.73 -1.30 8.53
CA VAL A 34 -0.38 -2.23 8.71
C VAL A 34 -0.99 -2.00 10.09
N PRO A 35 -2.33 -2.02 10.23
CA PRO A 35 -2.96 -2.01 11.54
C PRO A 35 -2.45 -3.18 12.38
N ASP A 36 -1.96 -2.86 13.57
CA ASP A 36 -1.31 -3.79 14.50
C ASP A 36 -1.47 -3.25 15.93
N PRO A 37 -2.20 -3.95 16.84
CA PRO A 37 -2.38 -3.52 18.24
C PRO A 37 -1.06 -3.33 19.01
N ASP A 38 -0.01 -4.05 18.62
CA ASP A 38 1.32 -3.97 19.22
C ASP A 38 2.24 -3.00 18.46
N GLY A 39 1.69 -2.30 17.46
CA GLY A 39 2.38 -1.29 16.67
C GLY A 39 2.83 -0.07 17.49
N ASP A 40 3.98 0.48 17.11
CA ASP A 40 4.65 1.62 17.77
C ASP A 40 4.22 2.99 17.23
N ARG A 41 3.28 3.02 16.29
CA ARG A 41 2.72 4.23 15.70
C ARG A 41 1.22 4.25 15.93
N GLU A 42 0.67 5.40 16.29
CA GLU A 42 -0.77 5.56 16.47
C GLU A 42 -1.29 6.69 15.59
N ARG A 43 -2.43 6.46 14.94
CA ARG A 43 -3.14 7.45 14.16
C ARG A 43 -4.64 7.26 14.37
N GLU A 44 -5.33 8.32 14.80
CA GLU A 44 -6.79 8.31 15.03
C GLU A 44 -7.24 7.12 15.93
N GLY A 45 -6.44 6.79 16.95
CA GLY A 45 -6.71 5.68 17.88
C GLY A 45 -6.42 4.27 17.33
N VAL A 46 -5.94 4.15 16.09
CA VAL A 46 -5.50 2.88 15.50
C VAL A 46 -3.98 2.79 15.58
N ARG A 47 -3.47 1.68 16.11
CA ARG A 47 -2.04 1.38 16.12
C ARG A 47 -1.59 0.70 14.84
N TYR A 48 -0.36 1.01 14.44
CA TYR A 48 0.25 0.59 13.19
C TYR A 48 1.67 0.11 13.42
N ARG A 49 2.04 -0.97 12.72
CA ARG A 49 3.41 -1.44 12.61
C ARG A 49 3.96 -1.10 11.24
N ARG A 50 5.20 -0.59 11.20
CA ARG A 50 5.91 -0.31 9.96
C ARG A 50 6.53 -1.59 9.37
N LEU A 51 6.35 -1.79 8.07
CA LEU A 51 7.01 -2.87 7.32
C LEU A 51 8.26 -2.35 6.61
N TYR A 52 9.36 -3.09 6.72
CA TYR A 52 10.66 -2.69 6.16
C TYR A 52 11.06 -3.50 4.93
N GLY A 53 10.68 -4.78 4.87
CA GLY A 53 11.09 -5.70 3.81
C GLY A 53 10.00 -5.96 2.78
N PHE A 54 10.39 -6.13 1.50
CA PHE A 54 9.47 -6.46 0.42
C PHE A 54 8.77 -7.82 0.62
N ALA A 55 9.49 -8.84 1.09
CA ALA A 55 8.92 -10.16 1.35
C ALA A 55 7.79 -10.11 2.41
N GLU A 56 8.00 -9.34 3.48
CA GLU A 56 7.00 -9.14 4.53
C GLU A 56 5.78 -8.37 4.00
N GLN A 57 6.00 -7.31 3.22
CA GLN A 57 4.92 -6.57 2.58
C GLN A 57 4.08 -7.48 1.69
N GLU A 58 4.73 -8.29 0.85
CA GLU A 58 4.06 -9.21 -0.05
C GLU A 58 3.26 -10.27 0.71
N GLU A 59 3.81 -10.84 1.79
CA GLU A 59 3.09 -11.80 2.63
C GLU A 59 1.81 -11.19 3.21
N VAL A 60 1.88 -9.95 3.71
CA VAL A 60 0.69 -9.26 4.23
C VAL A 60 -0.31 -8.96 3.13
N LEU A 61 0.16 -8.52 1.95
CA LEU A 61 -0.72 -8.23 0.82
C LEU A 61 -1.41 -9.48 0.30
N ARG A 62 -0.72 -10.62 0.16
CA ARG A 62 -1.33 -11.90 -0.21
C ARG A 62 -2.46 -12.33 0.72
N LYS A 63 -2.42 -11.93 2.01
CA LYS A 63 -3.44 -12.26 3.00
C LYS A 63 -4.57 -11.22 3.07
N ARG A 64 -4.26 -9.93 2.99
CA ARG A 64 -5.20 -8.84 3.28
C ARG A 64 -5.67 -8.05 2.06
N CYS A 65 -4.83 -7.90 1.05
CA CYS A 65 -5.19 -7.27 -0.22
C CYS A 65 -4.48 -7.95 -1.39
N PRO A 66 -4.91 -9.16 -1.79
CA PRO A 66 -4.29 -9.84 -2.93
C PRO A 66 -4.38 -9.02 -4.22
N ALA A 67 -5.47 -8.26 -4.38
CA ALA A 67 -5.67 -7.34 -5.49
C ALA A 67 -4.71 -6.13 -5.50
N CYS A 68 -3.90 -5.96 -4.44
CA CYS A 68 -2.88 -4.93 -4.37
C CYS A 68 -1.51 -5.41 -4.91
N LEU A 69 -1.42 -6.64 -5.41
CA LEU A 69 -0.25 -7.19 -6.09
C LEU A 69 -0.54 -7.28 -7.59
N PHE A 70 0.41 -6.83 -8.41
CA PHE A 70 0.33 -6.80 -9.86
C PHE A 70 1.55 -7.48 -10.45
N ASP A 71 1.36 -8.46 -11.32
CA ASP A 71 2.46 -8.96 -12.14
C ASP A 71 2.80 -7.93 -13.21
N ASP A 72 4.04 -7.43 -13.21
CA ASP A 72 4.53 -6.57 -14.28
C ASP A 72 5.09 -7.44 -15.42
N PRO A 73 4.44 -7.47 -16.59
CA PRO A 73 4.86 -8.32 -17.70
C PRO A 73 6.14 -7.83 -18.39
N VAL A 74 6.61 -6.63 -18.09
CA VAL A 74 7.80 -6.03 -18.71
C VAL A 74 9.06 -6.42 -17.95
N PHE A 75 9.02 -6.37 -16.62
CA PHE A 75 10.14 -6.70 -15.74
C PHE A 75 10.07 -8.13 -15.19
N GLY A 76 8.91 -8.79 -15.27
CA GLY A 76 8.70 -10.13 -14.70
C GLY A 76 8.68 -10.13 -13.17
N GLU A 77 8.37 -8.99 -12.57
CA GLU A 77 8.34 -8.79 -11.11
C GLU A 77 6.94 -8.45 -10.62
N THR A 78 6.64 -8.82 -9.37
CA THR A 78 5.39 -8.43 -8.70
C THR A 78 5.52 -7.01 -8.15
N LEU A 79 4.78 -6.07 -8.72
CA LEU A 79 4.62 -4.72 -8.22
C LEU A 79 3.49 -4.61 -7.20
N GLN A 80 3.59 -3.61 -6.34
CA GLN A 80 2.53 -3.24 -5.40
C GLN A 80 1.75 -2.03 -5.92
N GLY A 81 0.43 -2.07 -5.78
CA GLY A 81 -0.41 -0.93 -6.07
C GLY A 81 -1.76 -1.04 -5.38
N VAL A 82 -2.52 0.04 -5.33
CA VAL A 82 -3.85 0.05 -4.74
C VAL A 82 -4.88 0.21 -5.85
N PRO A 83 -5.79 -0.76 -6.08
CA PRO A 83 -6.91 -0.56 -6.98
C PRO A 83 -7.70 0.68 -6.57
N ARG A 84 -8.06 1.53 -7.53
CA ARG A 84 -8.71 2.83 -7.24
C ARG A 84 -9.97 2.69 -6.39
N GLY A 85 -10.76 1.64 -6.63
CA GLY A 85 -11.97 1.34 -5.85
C GLY A 85 -11.72 0.88 -4.40
N ARG A 86 -10.46 0.56 -4.04
CA ARG A 86 -10.06 0.23 -2.65
C ARG A 86 -9.37 1.39 -1.95
N ILE A 87 -9.20 2.54 -2.58
CA ILE A 87 -8.63 3.73 -1.93
C ILE A 87 -9.71 4.37 -1.08
N ARG A 88 -9.53 4.33 0.24
CA ARG A 88 -10.40 5.01 1.21
C ARG A 88 -10.02 6.46 1.37
N ARG A 89 -8.72 6.76 1.47
CA ARG A 89 -8.23 8.13 1.70
C ARG A 89 -6.88 8.35 1.02
N VAL A 90 -6.64 9.59 0.61
CA VAL A 90 -5.36 10.07 0.08
C VAL A 90 -4.83 11.13 1.04
N TYR A 91 -3.55 11.01 1.39
CA TYR A 91 -2.84 11.95 2.24
C TYR A 91 -1.79 12.69 1.40
N ASP A 92 -1.95 14.01 1.37
CA ASP A 92 -1.05 14.98 0.73
C ASP A 92 -0.23 15.66 1.84
N PRO A 93 1.09 15.42 1.93
CA PRO A 93 1.96 15.97 2.96
C PRO A 93 2.34 17.44 2.77
#